data_AF-A0A972B186-F1
#
_entry.id   AF-A0A972B186-F1
#
_cell.length_a   1.000
_cell.length_b   1.000
_cell.length_c   1.000
_cell.angle_alpha   90.00
_cell.angle_beta   90.00
_cell.angle_gamma   90.00
#
_symmetry.space_group_name_H-M   'P 1'
#
loop_
_entity.id
_entity.type
_entity.pdbx_description
1 polymer ?
#
loop_
_entity_poly.entity_id
_entity_poly.type
_entity_poly.pdbx_seq_one_letter_code
_entity_poly.pdbx_strand_id
1 'polypeptide(L)'
;GFGAVAAKSPAFANIVAFLTDMPGLEYAGLAVAVTVIAGITGSASGGLGIALPILAPIYQGMGLDNGAMHRISAIASGGLDSLPHNGYVVTTIRAICKETHQRAYPAAFVVSVLIPLPVLAIAVVLYSIFT
;
A
#
# COMPACT_ATOMS: atom_id res chain seq x y z
N GLY A 1 -11.28 12.23 -1.75
CA GLY A 1 -11.50 11.12 -2.72
C GLY A 1 -12.01 9.88 -2.01
N PHE A 2 -12.20 8.77 -2.73
CA PHE A 2 -12.72 7.50 -2.20
C PHE A 2 -12.00 7.03 -0.92
N GLY A 3 -10.66 7.03 -0.91
CA GLY A 3 -9.88 6.59 0.26
C GLY A 3 -10.16 7.38 1.55
N ALA A 4 -10.45 8.68 1.46
CA ALA A 4 -10.81 9.49 2.63
C ALA A 4 -12.22 9.16 3.18
N VAL A 5 -13.10 8.61 2.35
CA VAL A 5 -14.41 8.10 2.79
C VAL A 5 -14.23 6.70 3.39
N ALA A 6 -13.45 5.83 2.74
CA ALA A 6 -13.12 4.50 3.24
C ALA A 6 -12.47 4.53 4.62
N ALA A 7 -11.57 5.50 4.85
CA ALA A 7 -10.89 5.71 6.14
C ALA A 7 -11.84 6.06 7.31
N LYS A 8 -13.07 6.53 7.02
CA LYS A 8 -14.09 6.82 8.04
C LYS A 8 -14.94 5.60 8.41
N SER A 9 -14.76 4.48 7.71
CA SER A 9 -15.53 3.27 7.98
C SER A 9 -15.05 2.55 9.24
N PRO A 10 -15.94 1.91 10.02
CA PRO A 10 -15.55 1.06 11.14
C PRO A 10 -14.62 -0.08 10.73
N ALA A 11 -14.80 -0.62 9.52
CA ALA A 11 -13.95 -1.67 8.98
C ALA A 11 -12.49 -1.21 8.83
N PHE A 12 -12.27 0.03 8.40
CA PHE A 12 -10.92 0.59 8.28
C PHE A 12 -10.23 0.68 9.65
N ALA A 13 -10.94 1.18 10.67
CA ALA A 13 -10.40 1.26 12.03
C ALA A 13 -10.01 -0.13 12.58
N ASN A 14 -10.83 -1.15 12.35
CA ASN A 14 -10.53 -2.52 12.77
C ASN A 14 -9.29 -3.08 12.06
N ILE A 15 -9.14 -2.81 10.76
CA ILE A 15 -7.97 -3.26 9.99
C ILE A 15 -6.71 -2.56 10.48
N VAL A 16 -6.75 -1.25 10.70
CA VAL A 16 -5.62 -0.50 11.25
C VAL A 16 -5.23 -1.06 12.61
N ALA A 17 -6.18 -1.25 13.52
CA ALA A 17 -5.93 -1.80 14.84
C ALA A 17 -5.24 -3.17 14.78
N PHE A 18 -5.76 -4.07 13.92
CA PHE A 18 -5.16 -5.39 13.69
C PHE A 18 -3.72 -5.29 13.15
N LEU A 19 -3.48 -4.40 12.20
CA LEU A 19 -2.15 -4.20 11.60
C LEU A 19 -1.13 -3.61 12.59
N THR A 20 -1.59 -2.76 13.52
CA THR A 20 -0.72 -2.14 14.53
C THR A 20 -0.46 -3.02 15.75
N ASP A 21 -1.35 -3.98 16.03
CA ASP A 21 -1.22 -4.91 17.16
C ASP A 21 -0.39 -6.16 16.82
N MET A 22 -0.02 -6.32 15.55
CA MET A 22 0.69 -7.50 15.07
C MET A 22 2.14 -7.51 15.61
N PRO A 23 2.55 -8.53 16.40
CA PRO A 23 3.85 -8.54 17.04
C PRO A 23 5.00 -8.81 16.06
N GLY A 24 6.12 -8.10 16.26
CA GLY A 24 7.44 -8.58 15.85
C GLY A 24 7.80 -8.50 14.36
N LEU A 25 7.22 -7.58 13.58
CA LEU A 25 7.66 -7.32 12.22
C LEU A 25 8.05 -5.84 12.08
N GLU A 26 9.35 -5.55 11.99
CA GLU A 26 9.91 -4.20 11.81
C GLU A 26 9.50 -3.59 10.46
N TYR A 27 10.42 -3.54 9.50
CA TYR A 27 10.18 -3.04 8.16
C TYR A 27 9.09 -3.83 7.42
N ALA A 28 8.93 -5.12 7.73
CA ALA A 28 7.89 -5.96 7.15
C ALA A 28 6.48 -5.56 7.64
N GLY A 29 6.31 -5.21 8.92
CA GLY A 29 5.02 -4.80 9.46
C GLY A 29 4.57 -3.48 8.85
N LEU A 30 5.51 -2.53 8.75
CA LEU A 30 5.29 -1.25 8.08
C LEU A 30 4.88 -1.44 6.61
N ALA A 31 5.62 -2.29 5.87
CA ALA A 31 5.33 -2.59 4.48
C ALA A 31 3.92 -3.17 4.29
N VAL A 32 3.57 -4.20 5.07
CA VAL A 32 2.24 -4.83 4.99
C VAL A 32 1.14 -3.82 5.32
N ALA A 33 1.31 -3.03 6.38
CA ALA A 33 0.30 -2.07 6.79
C ALA A 33 0.08 -0.97 5.73
N VAL A 34 1.16 -0.42 5.16
CA VAL A 34 1.06 0.57 4.07
C VAL A 34 0.43 -0.04 2.83
N THR A 35 0.82 -1.24 2.42
CA THR A 35 0.27 -1.93 1.26
C THR A 35 -1.24 -2.20 1.41
N VAL A 36 -1.68 -2.67 2.58
CA VAL A 36 -3.11 -2.91 2.84
C VAL A 36 -3.90 -1.61 2.84
N ILE A 37 -3.42 -0.57 3.51
CA ILE A 37 -4.10 0.74 3.53
C ILE A 37 -4.17 1.33 2.12
N ALA A 38 -3.09 1.29 1.34
CA ALA A 38 -3.08 1.75 -0.05
C ALA A 38 -4.04 0.94 -0.94
N GLY A 39 -4.17 -0.36 -0.68
CA GLY A 39 -5.13 -1.22 -1.36
C GLY A 39 -6.58 -0.86 -1.05
N ILE A 40 -6.91 -0.61 0.21
CA ILE A 40 -8.26 -0.19 0.63
C ILE A 40 -8.60 1.17 0.01
N THR A 41 -7.65 2.10 0.00
CA THR A 41 -7.87 3.44 -0.56
C THR A 41 -7.89 3.46 -2.09
N GLY A 42 -7.32 2.43 -2.73
CA GLY A 42 -7.18 2.34 -4.19
C GLY A 42 -6.30 3.45 -4.75
N SER A 43 -5.28 3.88 -3.99
CA SER A 43 -4.38 4.98 -4.34
C SER A 43 -3.11 4.94 -3.51
N ALA A 44 -1.93 4.91 -4.16
CA ALA A 44 -0.65 4.95 -3.47
C ALA A 44 -0.47 6.22 -2.64
N SER A 45 -0.63 7.39 -3.25
CA SER A 45 -0.43 8.68 -2.57
C SER A 45 -1.52 8.96 -1.53
N GLY A 46 -2.78 8.63 -1.83
CA GLY A 46 -3.87 8.74 -0.86
C GLY A 46 -3.70 7.77 0.32
N GLY A 47 -3.24 6.55 0.04
CA GLY A 47 -2.91 5.53 1.04
C GLY A 47 -1.81 5.99 1.98
N LEU A 48 -0.70 6.51 1.45
CA LEU A 48 0.40 7.06 2.26
C LEU A 48 -0.04 8.22 3.15
N GLY A 49 -0.85 9.14 2.62
CA GLY A 49 -1.40 10.27 3.37
C GLY A 49 -2.29 9.86 4.54
N ILE A 50 -2.83 8.64 4.52
CA ILE A 50 -3.63 8.06 5.61
C ILE A 50 -2.77 7.18 6.52
N ALA A 51 -1.87 6.37 5.94
CA ALA A 51 -1.08 5.37 6.65
C ALA A 51 0.04 5.98 7.51
N LEU A 52 0.83 6.89 6.95
CA LEU A 52 2.03 7.41 7.62
C LEU A 52 1.75 8.17 8.93
N PRO A 53 0.70 9.01 9.04
CA PRO A 53 0.37 9.67 10.31
C PRO A 53 0.07 8.68 11.46
N ILE A 54 -0.37 7.46 11.13
CA ILE A 54 -0.71 6.42 12.10
C ILE A 54 0.50 5.54 12.39
N LEU A 55 1.18 5.06 11.34
CA LEU A 55 2.23 4.06 11.45
C LEU A 55 3.59 4.65 11.83
N ALA A 56 3.94 5.84 11.32
CA ALA A 56 5.28 6.39 11.51
C ALA A 56 5.64 6.57 13.00
N PRO A 57 4.78 7.10 13.89
CA PRO A 57 5.11 7.22 15.31
C PRO A 57 5.37 5.87 16.00
N ILE A 58 4.65 4.81 15.59
CA ILE A 58 4.77 3.46 16.18
C ILE A 58 6.15 2.88 15.84
N TYR A 59 6.52 2.88 14.56
CA TYR A 59 7.77 2.30 14.09
C TYR A 59 8.99 3.18 14.42
N GLN A 60 8.84 4.50 14.50
CA GLN A 60 9.87 5.39 15.05
C GLN A 60 10.15 5.11 16.52
N GLY A 61 9.11 4.83 17.31
CA GLY A 61 9.24 4.40 18.70
C GLY A 61 9.97 3.07 18.88
N MET A 62 9.97 2.24 17.83
CA MET A 62 10.74 0.98 17.77
C MET A 62 12.20 1.18 17.33
N GLY A 63 12.60 2.40 16.96
CA GLY A 63 13.99 2.73 16.60
C GLY A 63 14.34 2.56 15.12
N LEU A 64 13.36 2.40 14.22
CA LEU A 64 13.61 2.25 12.79
C LEU A 64 14.16 3.54 12.15
N ASP A 65 15.09 3.40 11.20
CA ASP A 65 15.60 4.54 10.41
C ASP A 65 14.49 5.19 9.56
N ASN A 66 14.34 6.51 9.70
CA ASN A 66 13.37 7.31 8.96
C ASN A 66 13.58 7.23 7.44
N GLY A 67 14.84 7.15 6.98
CA GLY A 67 15.15 7.03 5.56
C GLY A 67 14.66 5.70 4.98
N ALA A 68 14.92 4.60 5.69
CA ALA A 68 14.45 3.26 5.34
C ALA A 68 12.92 3.18 5.38
N MET A 69 12.29 3.72 6.43
CA MET A 69 10.83 3.80 6.54
C MET A 69 10.19 4.53 5.36
N HIS A 70 10.75 5.68 4.94
CA HIS A 70 10.26 6.42 3.79
C HIS A 70 10.35 5.59 2.49
N ARG A 71 11.51 4.96 2.24
CA ARG A 71 11.72 4.15 1.03
C ARG A 71 10.82 2.92 0.99
N ILE A 72 10.70 2.21 2.10
CA ILE A 72 9.81 1.04 2.21
C ILE A 72 8.36 1.46 2.03
N SER A 73 7.92 2.52 2.70
CA SER A 73 6.54 3.00 2.56
C SER A 73 6.24 3.44 1.13
N ALA A 74 7.17 4.13 0.46
CA ALA A 74 7.02 4.54 -0.93
C ALA A 74 6.85 3.31 -1.86
N ILE A 75 7.68 2.28 -1.71
CA ILE A 75 7.57 1.03 -2.49
C ILE A 75 6.27 0.29 -2.14
N ALA A 76 5.97 0.16 -0.85
CA ALA A 76 4.79 -0.55 -0.34
C ALA A 76 3.47 0.06 -0.82
N SER A 77 3.44 1.38 -0.99
CA SER A 77 2.27 2.11 -1.46
C SER A 77 1.83 1.71 -2.86
N GLY A 78 2.74 1.25 -3.71
CA GLY A 78 2.45 0.74 -5.05
C GLY A 78 2.09 -0.75 -5.10
N GLY A 79 2.01 -1.44 -3.96
CA GLY A 79 1.76 -2.88 -3.93
C GLY A 79 0.34 -3.25 -4.34
N LEU A 80 -0.67 -2.69 -3.66
CA LEU A 80 -2.09 -3.00 -3.88
C LEU A 80 -2.92 -1.79 -4.33
N ASP A 81 -2.30 -0.66 -4.64
CA ASP A 81 -3.05 0.56 -4.99
C ASP A 81 -3.86 0.42 -6.27
N SER A 82 -3.44 -0.44 -7.20
CA SER A 82 -3.99 -0.60 -8.55
C SER A 82 -5.01 -1.74 -8.66
N LEU A 83 -5.63 -2.10 -7.54
CA LEU A 83 -6.76 -3.04 -7.44
C LEU A 83 -8.00 -2.56 -8.26
N PRO A 84 -9.03 -3.38 -8.51
CA PRO A 84 -10.00 -3.12 -9.58
C PRO A 84 -10.94 -1.95 -9.30
N HIS A 85 -10.99 -1.46 -8.06
CA HIS A 85 -11.71 -0.26 -7.66
C HIS A 85 -10.88 1.03 -7.80
N ASN A 86 -9.62 0.95 -8.22
CA ASN A 86 -8.78 2.11 -8.47
C ASN A 86 -9.35 2.94 -9.64
N GLY A 87 -9.74 4.18 -9.34
CA GLY A 87 -10.36 5.07 -10.31
C GLY A 87 -9.46 5.42 -11.51
N TYR A 88 -8.14 5.51 -11.31
CA TYR A 88 -7.17 5.74 -12.38
C TYR A 88 -7.10 4.54 -13.33
N VAL A 89 -7.05 3.31 -12.80
CA VAL A 89 -7.06 2.07 -13.60
C VAL A 89 -8.35 1.97 -14.42
N VAL A 90 -9.51 2.17 -13.77
CA VAL A 90 -10.82 2.13 -14.44
C VAL A 90 -10.92 3.18 -15.54
N THR A 91 -10.51 4.41 -15.26
CA THR A 91 -10.57 5.53 -16.23
C THR A 91 -9.64 5.27 -17.40
N THR A 92 -8.41 4.81 -17.15
CA THR A 92 -7.43 4.51 -18.18
C THR A 92 -7.95 3.43 -19.12
N ILE A 93 -8.46 2.32 -18.59
CA ILE A 93 -8.97 1.21 -19.41
C ILE A 93 -10.20 1.63 -20.21
N ARG A 94 -11.21 2.22 -19.55
CA ARG A 94 -12.53 2.45 -20.15
C ARG A 94 -12.59 3.73 -20.99
N ALA A 95 -12.09 4.84 -20.46
CA ALA A 95 -12.28 6.16 -21.06
C ALA A 95 -11.15 6.53 -22.03
N ILE A 96 -9.91 6.13 -21.74
CA ILE A 96 -8.73 6.45 -22.55
C ILE A 96 -8.48 5.38 -23.61
N CYS A 97 -8.25 4.14 -23.18
CA CYS A 97 -7.96 3.02 -24.07
C CYS A 97 -9.20 2.47 -24.80
N LYS A 98 -10.41 2.86 -24.37
CA LYS A 98 -11.70 2.38 -24.93
C LYS A 98 -11.82 0.85 -24.94
N GLU A 99 -11.23 0.19 -23.95
CA GLU A 99 -11.23 -1.26 -23.79
C GLU A 99 -12.24 -1.72 -22.73
N THR A 100 -12.46 -3.03 -22.65
CA THR A 100 -13.28 -3.60 -21.58
C THR A 100 -12.42 -3.92 -20.35
N HIS A 101 -12.93 -3.57 -19.16
CA HIS A 101 -12.21 -3.83 -17.90
C HIS A 101 -11.87 -5.31 -17.72
N GLN A 102 -12.78 -6.21 -18.08
CA GLN A 102 -12.56 -7.65 -18.00
C GLN A 102 -11.39 -8.12 -18.86
N ARG A 103 -11.14 -7.49 -20.02
CA ARG A 103 -10.04 -7.85 -20.92
C ARG A 103 -8.71 -7.22 -20.54
N ALA A 104 -8.71 -5.94 -20.15
CA ALA A 104 -7.47 -5.19 -19.95
C ALA A 104 -6.95 -5.25 -18.50
N TYR A 105 -7.83 -5.40 -17.50
CA TYR A 105 -7.42 -5.39 -16.09
C TYR A 105 -6.43 -6.50 -15.71
N PRO A 106 -6.53 -7.75 -16.21
CA PRO A 106 -5.56 -8.80 -15.85
C PRO A 106 -4.12 -8.40 -16.18
N ALA A 107 -3.89 -7.76 -17.33
CA ALA A 107 -2.56 -7.28 -17.70
C ALA A 107 -2.10 -6.12 -16.81
N ALA A 108 -2.99 -5.17 -16.51
CA ALA A 108 -2.70 -4.08 -15.59
C ALA A 108 -2.33 -4.60 -14.19
N PHE A 109 -3.08 -5.57 -13.67
CA PHE A 109 -2.84 -6.20 -12.37
C PHE A 109 -1.47 -6.90 -12.32
N VAL A 110 -1.08 -7.62 -13.38
CA VAL A 110 0.24 -8.27 -13.43
C VAL A 110 1.36 -7.23 -13.33
N VAL A 111 1.27 -6.15 -14.12
CA VAL A 111 2.35 -5.17 -14.19
C VAL A 111 2.39 -4.24 -12.96
N SER A 112 1.24 -3.89 -12.41
CA SER A 112 1.12 -2.90 -11.32
C SER A 112 0.99 -3.48 -9.92
N VAL A 113 0.64 -4.76 -9.77
CA VAL A 113 0.47 -5.40 -8.45
C VAL A 113 1.37 -6.61 -8.34
N LEU A 114 1.30 -7.55 -9.29
CA LEU A 114 2.02 -8.82 -9.17
C LEU A 114 3.54 -8.67 -9.25
N ILE A 115 4.05 -7.77 -10.09
CA ILE A 115 5.49 -7.51 -10.22
C ILE A 115 6.04 -6.64 -9.06
N PRO A 116 5.36 -5.57 -8.60
CA PRO A 116 5.85 -4.77 -7.48
C PRO A 116 5.88 -5.50 -6.13
N LEU A 117 5.02 -6.50 -5.90
CA LEU A 117 4.99 -7.25 -4.64
C LEU A 117 6.32 -7.99 -4.34
N PRO A 118 6.93 -8.75 -5.27
CA PRO A 118 8.28 -9.28 -5.12
C PRO A 118 9.35 -8.20 -4.88
N VAL A 119 9.26 -7.06 -5.55
CA VAL A 119 10.20 -5.95 -5.37
C VAL A 119 10.12 -5.40 -3.94
N LEU A 120 8.91 -5.25 -3.40
CA LEU A 120 8.69 -4.90 -2.01
C LEU A 120 9.29 -5.93 -1.05
N ALA A 121 9.04 -7.22 -1.30
CA ALA A 121 9.60 -8.29 -0.46
C ALA A 121 11.13 -8.26 -0.42
N ILE A 122 11.78 -8.08 -1.59
CA ILE A 122 13.23 -7.93 -1.67
C ILE A 122 13.71 -6.69 -0.93
N ALA A 123 13.04 -5.55 -1.10
CA ALA A 123 13.40 -4.31 -0.42
C ALA A 123 13.33 -4.45 1.10
N VAL A 124 12.26 -5.05 1.62
CA VAL A 124 12.10 -5.32 3.06
C VAL A 124 13.21 -6.22 3.59
N VAL A 125 13.56 -7.30 2.88
CA VAL A 125 14.65 -8.19 3.27
C VAL A 125 15.99 -7.46 3.30
N LEU A 126 16.29 -6.66 2.27
CA LEU A 126 17.53 -5.90 2.21
C LEU A 126 17.63 -4.88 3.35
N TYR A 127 16.58 -4.11 3.62
CA TYR A 127 16.59 -3.16 4.75
C TYR A 127 16.70 -3.85 6.10
N SER A 128 16.12 -5.04 6.26
CA SER A 128 16.19 -5.79 7.52
C SER A 128 17.57 -6.42 7.78
N ILE A 129 18.40 -6.59 6.75
CA ILE A 129 19.75 -7.19 6.88
C ILE A 129 20.83 -6.11 7.03
N PHE A 130 20.66 -4.97 6.35
CA PHE A 130 21.72 -3.95 6.19
C PHE A 130 21.47 -2.66 6.99
N THR A 131 20.37 -2.55 7.74
CA THR A 131 20.06 -1.40 8.62
C THR A 131 19.91 -1.89 10.05
#